data_AF-A0A3A0FUW2-F1
#
_entry.id   AF-A0A3A0FUW2-F1
#
_cell.length_a   1.000
_cell.length_b   1.000
_cell.length_c   1.000
_cell.angle_alpha   90.00
_cell.angle_beta   90.00
_cell.angle_gamma   90.00
#
_symmetry.space_group_name_H-M   'P 1'
#
loop_
_entity.id
_entity.type
_entity.pdbx_description
1 polymer ?
#
loop_
_entity_poly.entity_id
_entity_poly.type
_entity_poly.pdbx_seq_one_letter_code
_entity_poly.pdbx_strand_id
1 'polypeptide(L)'
;MGAYAVAKIADKLIEDFAGSVVERWSRYRARRFINALASGIAQGAIGEAEVRERIDKTLADEKKSEALFEAYRRVCLAASRDVGPRVIGFLMAKLLAEGRTASDHEERLMMAAETLTDGEFQAFVGFLHKLNAADSDPKTRDSTIWIEQHWETVDDSGLSRGGIDLAPLNLADSHGTWALKLAAAGILAQQVRQTHHPYHADSDRHIDEDGVTIKYTWYVGADRAFAGFLDLLDVASRTDE
;
A
#
# COMPACT_ATOMS: atom_id res chain seq x y z
N MET A 1 10.15 -38.49 -33.14
CA MET A 1 9.49 -37.43 -33.92
C MET A 1 8.70 -36.44 -33.05
N GLY A 2 7.90 -36.89 -32.06
CA GLY A 2 7.13 -35.96 -31.20
C GLY A 2 7.96 -34.94 -30.40
N ALA A 3 9.08 -35.34 -29.80
CA ALA A 3 9.92 -34.43 -29.00
C ALA A 3 10.52 -33.26 -29.80
N TYR A 4 10.90 -33.50 -31.06
CA TYR A 4 11.45 -32.46 -31.94
C TYR A 4 10.38 -31.44 -32.37
N ALA A 5 9.15 -31.90 -32.64
CA ALA A 5 8.03 -31.02 -32.95
C ALA A 5 7.64 -30.15 -31.74
N VAL A 6 7.65 -30.72 -30.52
CA VAL A 6 7.39 -29.97 -29.28
C VAL A 6 8.45 -28.90 -29.03
N ALA A 7 9.74 -29.22 -29.23
CA ALA A 7 10.83 -28.25 -29.08
C ALA A 7 10.66 -27.06 -30.04
N LYS A 8 10.41 -27.32 -31.33
CA LYS A 8 10.21 -26.27 -32.33
C LYS A 8 8.98 -25.39 -32.06
N ILE A 9 7.91 -25.96 -31.52
CA ILE A 9 6.73 -25.21 -31.09
C ILE A 9 7.05 -24.35 -29.86
N ALA A 10 7.80 -24.89 -28.91
CA ALA A 10 8.22 -24.16 -27.73
C ALA A 10 9.11 -22.96 -28.09
N ASP A 11 10.08 -23.13 -29.00
CA ASP A 11 10.96 -22.05 -29.46
C ASP A 11 10.14 -20.92 -30.11
N LYS A 12 9.21 -21.27 -31.00
CA LYS A 12 8.31 -20.30 -31.61
C LYS A 12 7.43 -19.59 -30.57
N LEU A 13 6.88 -20.35 -29.61
CA LEU A 13 6.07 -19.78 -28.54
C LEU A 13 6.89 -18.79 -27.68
N ILE A 14 8.16 -19.09 -27.41
CA ILE A 14 9.06 -18.21 -26.68
C ILE A 14 9.29 -16.92 -27.45
N GLU A 15 9.61 -16.99 -28.75
CA GLU A 15 9.81 -15.80 -29.60
C GLU A 15 8.54 -14.94 -29.65
N ASP A 16 7.40 -15.55 -29.97
CA ASP A 16 6.12 -14.85 -30.10
C ASP A 16 5.68 -14.24 -28.75
N PHE A 17 5.85 -14.96 -27.64
CA PHE A 17 5.49 -14.50 -26.30
C PHE A 17 6.43 -13.39 -25.80
N ALA A 18 7.74 -13.55 -25.99
CA ALA A 18 8.73 -12.54 -25.59
C ALA A 18 8.47 -11.20 -26.30
N GLY A 19 8.39 -11.22 -27.64
CA GLY A 19 8.17 -9.99 -28.41
C GLY A 19 6.77 -9.40 -28.25
N SER A 20 5.71 -10.23 -28.28
CA SER A 20 4.33 -9.71 -28.32
C SER A 20 3.76 -9.38 -26.94
N VAL A 21 4.21 -10.08 -25.90
CA VAL A 21 3.66 -9.96 -24.55
C VAL A 21 4.65 -9.32 -23.60
N VAL A 22 5.85 -9.89 -23.45
CA VAL A 22 6.83 -9.43 -22.45
C VAL A 22 7.32 -8.03 -22.80
N GLU A 23 7.80 -7.80 -24.02
CA GLU A 23 8.28 -6.48 -24.44
C GLU A 23 7.16 -5.43 -24.42
N ARG A 24 5.96 -5.79 -24.89
CA ARG A 24 4.81 -4.88 -24.90
C ARG A 24 4.46 -4.38 -23.50
N TRP A 25 4.33 -5.29 -22.54
CA TRP A 25 3.98 -4.92 -21.17
C TRP A 25 5.12 -4.23 -20.43
N SER A 26 6.37 -4.65 -20.67
CA SER A 26 7.55 -3.98 -20.12
C SER A 26 7.64 -2.54 -20.62
N ARG A 27 7.42 -2.31 -21.92
CA ARG A 27 7.38 -0.97 -22.52
C ARG A 27 6.22 -0.13 -21.99
N TYR A 28 5.06 -0.74 -21.78
CA TYR A 28 3.91 -0.05 -21.21
C TYR A 28 4.20 0.46 -19.80
N ARG A 29 4.70 -0.42 -18.90
CA ARG A 29 5.08 -0.04 -17.52
C ARG A 29 6.18 1.01 -17.52
N ALA A 30 7.22 0.82 -18.34
CA ALA A 30 8.30 1.78 -18.51
C ALA A 30 7.77 3.16 -18.89
N ARG A 31 6.83 3.23 -19.85
CA ARG A 31 6.22 4.49 -20.28
C ARG A 31 5.42 5.15 -19.17
N ARG A 32 4.64 4.38 -18.39
CA ARG A 32 3.89 4.92 -17.25
C ARG A 32 4.82 5.50 -16.17
N PHE A 33 5.91 4.79 -15.87
CA PHE A 33 6.96 5.27 -14.99
C PHE A 33 7.62 6.56 -15.49
N ILE A 34 8.12 6.57 -16.74
CA ILE A 34 8.81 7.73 -17.32
C ILE A 34 7.89 8.95 -17.42
N ASN A 35 6.62 8.76 -17.80
CA ASN A 35 5.66 9.85 -17.84
C ASN A 35 5.43 10.45 -16.44
N ALA A 36 5.22 9.62 -15.41
CA ALA A 36 5.02 10.11 -14.04
C ALA A 36 6.29 10.81 -13.51
N LEU A 37 7.47 10.24 -13.78
CA LEU A 37 8.75 10.84 -13.43
C LEU A 37 8.94 12.21 -14.10
N ALA A 38 8.70 12.30 -15.41
CA ALA A 38 8.82 13.54 -16.17
C ALA A 38 7.82 14.60 -15.67
N SER A 39 6.58 14.20 -15.42
CA SER A 39 5.55 15.08 -14.83
C SER A 39 5.97 15.59 -13.45
N GLY A 40 6.57 14.75 -12.61
CA GLY A 40 7.09 15.17 -11.30
C GLY A 40 8.28 16.14 -11.43
N ILE A 41 9.22 15.89 -12.34
CA ILE A 41 10.38 16.79 -12.59
C ILE A 41 9.92 18.15 -13.15
N ALA A 42 8.85 18.13 -13.96
CA ALA A 42 8.25 19.33 -14.54
C ALA A 42 7.50 20.20 -13.52
N GLN A 43 7.19 19.70 -12.32
CA GLN A 43 6.59 20.52 -11.28
C GLN A 43 7.51 21.70 -10.94
N GLY A 44 6.96 22.91 -11.06
CA GLY A 44 7.69 24.17 -10.84
C GLY A 44 8.69 24.54 -11.94
N ALA A 45 8.68 23.89 -13.10
CA ALA A 45 9.43 24.34 -14.28
C ALA A 45 8.60 25.34 -15.10
N ILE A 46 9.26 26.31 -15.72
CA ILE A 46 8.62 27.38 -16.51
C ILE A 46 8.37 26.92 -17.96
N GLY A 47 9.13 25.93 -18.46
CA GLY A 47 8.94 25.39 -19.81
C GLY A 47 9.79 24.16 -20.13
N GLU A 48 9.59 23.59 -21.32
CA GLU A 48 10.20 22.33 -21.77
C GLU A 48 11.74 22.32 -21.68
N ALA A 49 12.38 23.44 -22.05
CA ALA A 49 13.84 23.55 -22.02
C ALA A 49 14.41 23.34 -20.61
N GLU A 50 13.73 23.88 -19.58
CA GLU A 50 14.14 23.71 -18.19
C GLU A 50 13.94 22.26 -17.72
N VAL A 51 12.82 21.63 -18.13
CA VAL A 51 12.57 20.21 -17.83
C VAL A 51 13.64 19.32 -18.43
N ARG A 52 14.00 19.57 -19.70
CA ARG A 52 15.07 18.85 -20.39
C ARG A 52 16.41 19.03 -19.71
N GLU A 53 16.77 20.25 -19.33
CA GLU A 53 17.99 20.52 -18.58
C GLU A 53 18.03 19.76 -17.23
N ARG A 54 16.91 19.72 -16.50
CA ARG A 54 16.80 18.95 -15.25
C ARG A 54 16.98 17.45 -15.47
N ILE A 55 16.41 16.91 -16.55
CA ILE A 55 16.57 15.49 -16.93
C ILE A 55 18.03 15.20 -17.31
N ASP A 56 18.63 16.02 -18.18
CA ASP A 56 20.01 15.83 -18.63
C ASP A 56 20.99 15.89 -17.46
N LYS A 57 20.80 16.83 -16.52
CA LYS A 57 21.58 16.89 -15.26
C LYS A 57 21.40 15.64 -14.39
N THR A 58 20.19 15.10 -14.33
CA THR A 58 19.89 13.89 -13.56
C THR A 58 20.56 12.67 -14.16
N LEU A 59 20.58 12.54 -15.49
CA LEU A 59 21.20 11.42 -16.20
C LEU A 59 22.74 11.51 -16.22
N ALA A 60 23.30 12.72 -16.19
CA ALA A 60 24.74 12.94 -16.11
C ALA A 60 25.32 12.66 -14.70
N ASP A 61 24.48 12.67 -13.67
CA ASP A 61 24.86 12.34 -12.30
C ASP A 61 24.79 10.81 -12.10
N GLU A 62 25.94 10.19 -11.80
CA GLU A 62 26.07 8.74 -11.63
C GLU A 62 25.17 8.19 -10.52
N LYS A 63 25.05 8.88 -9.38
CA LYS A 63 24.22 8.42 -8.26
C LYS A 63 22.74 8.50 -8.59
N LYS A 64 22.33 9.58 -9.26
CA LYS A 64 20.93 9.78 -9.66
C LYS A 64 20.52 8.81 -10.76
N SER A 65 21.39 8.57 -11.74
CA SER A 65 21.15 7.60 -12.81
C SER A 65 21.11 6.16 -12.29
N GLU A 66 21.96 5.80 -11.31
CA GLU A 66 21.89 4.51 -10.61
C GLU A 66 20.55 4.35 -9.86
N ALA A 67 20.13 5.36 -9.10
CA ALA A 67 18.85 5.34 -8.40
C ALA A 67 17.65 5.20 -9.37
N LEU A 68 17.71 5.88 -10.53
CA LEU A 68 16.71 5.75 -11.58
C LEU A 68 16.69 4.34 -12.19
N PHE A 69 17.85 3.74 -12.41
CA PHE A 69 17.94 2.39 -12.94
C PHE A 69 17.36 1.36 -11.97
N GLU A 70 17.63 1.51 -10.67
CA GLU A 70 17.05 0.64 -9.64
C GLU A 70 15.53 0.79 -9.54
N ALA A 71 15.02 2.03 -9.59
CA ALA A 71 13.57 2.27 -9.65
C ALA A 71 12.94 1.64 -10.92
N TYR A 72 13.61 1.76 -12.06
CA TYR A 72 13.18 1.11 -13.30
C TYR A 72 13.14 -0.43 -13.18
N ARG A 73 14.12 -1.03 -12.51
CA ARG A 73 14.13 -2.47 -12.24
C ARG A 73 12.90 -2.92 -11.45
N ARG A 74 12.51 -2.15 -10.43
CA ARG A 74 11.27 -2.38 -9.66
C ARG A 74 10.04 -2.29 -10.56
N VAL A 75 9.97 -1.30 -11.45
CA VAL A 75 8.88 -1.12 -12.42
C VAL A 75 8.72 -2.32 -13.36
N CYS A 76 9.83 -2.88 -13.84
CA CYS A 76 9.79 -4.08 -14.68
C CYS A 76 9.14 -5.27 -13.97
N LEU A 77 9.36 -5.39 -12.66
CA LEU A 77 8.88 -6.51 -11.84
C LEU A 77 7.53 -6.25 -11.16
N ALA A 78 7.02 -5.01 -11.20
CA ALA A 78 5.79 -4.64 -10.52
C ALA A 78 4.58 -5.49 -10.97
N ALA A 79 3.74 -5.88 -10.01
CA ALA A 79 2.49 -6.61 -10.28
C ALA A 79 1.48 -5.73 -11.02
N SER A 80 1.38 -4.46 -10.63
CA SER A 80 0.57 -3.45 -11.30
C SER A 80 1.10 -3.15 -12.71
N ARG A 81 0.17 -2.86 -13.63
CA ARG A 81 0.51 -2.43 -14.99
C ARG A 81 0.52 -0.92 -15.14
N ASP A 82 -0.24 -0.22 -14.31
CA ASP A 82 -0.44 1.23 -14.44
C ASP A 82 -0.09 2.00 -13.16
N VAL A 83 -0.79 1.73 -12.05
CA VAL A 83 -0.69 2.54 -10.82
C VAL A 83 0.71 2.44 -10.17
N GLY A 84 1.23 1.22 -9.99
CA GLY A 84 2.54 0.97 -9.38
C GLY A 84 3.68 1.69 -10.08
N PRO A 85 3.85 1.54 -11.41
CA PRO A 85 4.84 2.30 -12.17
C PRO A 85 4.74 3.82 -11.99
N ARG A 86 3.52 4.38 -11.94
CA ARG A 86 3.32 5.83 -11.72
C ARG A 86 3.71 6.26 -10.31
N VAL A 87 3.32 5.49 -9.30
CA VAL A 87 3.69 5.73 -7.89
C VAL A 87 5.21 5.79 -7.74
N ILE A 88 5.92 4.80 -8.29
CA ILE A 88 7.39 4.76 -8.28
C ILE A 88 7.95 5.98 -9.02
N GLY A 89 7.38 6.37 -10.16
CA GLY A 89 7.80 7.53 -10.94
C GLY A 89 7.69 8.85 -10.18
N PHE A 90 6.55 9.11 -9.54
CA PHE A 90 6.34 10.32 -8.73
C PHE A 90 7.23 10.35 -7.49
N LEU A 91 7.39 9.22 -6.80
CA LEU A 91 8.30 9.12 -5.65
C LEU A 91 9.73 9.40 -6.08
N MET A 92 10.20 8.83 -7.19
CA MET A 92 11.55 9.11 -7.66
C MET A 92 11.74 10.56 -8.10
N ALA A 93 10.76 11.18 -8.77
CA ALA A 93 10.85 12.59 -9.12
C ALA A 93 11.09 13.46 -7.89
N LYS A 94 10.32 13.20 -6.81
CA LYS A 94 10.47 13.89 -5.54
C LYS A 94 11.87 13.70 -4.93
N LEU A 95 12.34 12.45 -4.85
CA LEU A 95 13.66 12.14 -4.27
C LEU A 95 14.81 12.78 -5.05
N LEU A 96 14.73 12.78 -6.38
CA LEU A 96 15.74 13.39 -7.25
C LEU A 96 15.76 14.92 -7.16
N ALA A 97 14.60 15.54 -7.02
CA ALA A 97 14.46 16.98 -6.81
C ALA A 97 15.04 17.40 -5.45
N GLU A 98 14.78 16.60 -4.41
CA GLU A 98 15.29 16.83 -3.05
C GLU A 98 16.77 16.41 -2.88
N GLY A 99 17.33 15.68 -3.85
CA GLY A 99 18.73 15.23 -3.82
C GLY A 99 19.05 14.27 -2.67
N ARG A 100 18.08 13.46 -2.24
CA ARG A 100 18.21 12.52 -1.12
C ARG A 100 17.77 11.10 -1.49
N THR A 101 18.11 10.15 -0.63
CA THR A 101 17.59 8.78 -0.69
C THR A 101 16.19 8.69 -0.09
N ALA A 102 15.48 7.62 -0.43
CA ALA A 102 14.18 7.33 0.15
C ALA A 102 14.27 7.15 1.67
N SER A 103 13.25 7.63 2.37
CA SER A 103 13.01 7.30 3.78
C SER A 103 12.40 5.91 3.91
N ASP A 104 12.39 5.35 5.13
CA ASP A 104 11.78 4.04 5.40
C ASP A 104 10.30 3.97 4.94
N HIS A 105 9.53 5.04 5.12
CA HIS A 105 8.13 5.10 4.67
C HIS A 105 8.02 5.09 3.14
N GLU A 106 8.89 5.82 2.44
CA GLU A 106 8.91 5.86 0.98
C GLU A 106 9.38 4.53 0.37
N GLU A 107 10.34 3.84 1.00
CA GLU A 107 10.73 2.48 0.58
C GLU A 107 9.59 1.47 0.75
N ARG A 108 8.86 1.53 1.86
CA ARG A 108 7.66 0.68 2.06
C ARG A 108 6.62 0.92 0.98
N LEU A 109 6.45 2.17 0.54
CA LEU A 109 5.53 2.50 -0.55
C LEU A 109 6.02 2.03 -1.91
N MET A 110 7.32 2.11 -2.19
CA MET A 110 7.87 1.50 -3.40
C MET A 110 7.65 -0.02 -3.38
N MET A 111 7.82 -0.67 -2.22
CA MET A 111 7.54 -2.11 -2.06
C MET A 111 6.05 -2.42 -2.27
N ALA A 112 5.14 -1.60 -1.73
CA ALA A 112 3.71 -1.72 -2.02
C ALA A 112 3.43 -1.56 -3.52
N ALA A 113 4.07 -0.59 -4.17
CA ALA A 113 3.88 -0.34 -5.60
C ALA A 113 4.40 -1.44 -6.51
N GLU A 114 5.41 -2.18 -6.06
CA GLU A 114 5.89 -3.38 -6.75
C GLU A 114 4.94 -4.57 -6.55
N THR A 115 4.31 -4.71 -5.38
CA THR A 115 3.60 -5.94 -4.98
C THR A 115 2.08 -5.92 -5.22
N LEU A 116 1.47 -4.74 -5.25
CA LEU A 116 0.04 -4.58 -5.47
C LEU A 116 -0.31 -4.57 -6.96
N THR A 117 -1.41 -5.24 -7.29
CA THR A 117 -2.07 -5.11 -8.60
C THR A 117 -2.92 -3.82 -8.66
N ASP A 118 -3.33 -3.42 -9.86
CA ASP A 118 -4.14 -2.20 -10.04
C ASP A 118 -5.47 -2.26 -9.25
N GLY A 119 -6.12 -3.44 -9.18
CA GLY A 119 -7.35 -3.61 -8.40
C GLY A 119 -7.13 -3.59 -6.89
N GLU A 120 -6.00 -4.13 -6.42
CA GLU A 120 -5.60 -4.07 -5.01
C GLU A 120 -5.26 -2.63 -4.59
N PHE A 121 -4.64 -1.85 -5.47
CA PHE A 121 -4.43 -0.41 -5.25
C PHE A 121 -5.74 0.35 -5.06
N GLN A 122 -6.75 0.08 -5.90
CA GLN A 122 -8.06 0.72 -5.77
C GLN A 122 -8.72 0.39 -4.41
N ALA A 123 -8.63 -0.86 -3.97
CA ALA A 123 -9.12 -1.27 -2.65
C ALA A 123 -8.37 -0.56 -1.51
N PHE A 124 -7.04 -0.44 -1.64
CA PHE A 124 -6.23 0.27 -0.66
C PHE A 124 -6.55 1.77 -0.59
N VAL A 125 -6.72 2.45 -1.72
CA VAL A 125 -7.16 3.86 -1.76
C VAL A 125 -8.51 4.03 -1.06
N GLY A 126 -9.47 3.13 -1.34
CA GLY A 126 -10.76 3.12 -0.65
C GLY A 126 -10.63 2.94 0.87
N PHE A 127 -9.66 2.12 1.33
CA PHE A 127 -9.36 1.97 2.75
C PHE A 127 -8.72 3.22 3.36
N LEU A 128 -7.75 3.84 2.68
CA LEU A 128 -7.13 5.08 3.13
C LEU A 128 -8.15 6.23 3.25
N HIS A 129 -9.13 6.33 2.34
CA HIS A 129 -10.22 7.29 2.50
C HIS A 129 -11.05 7.05 3.77
N LYS A 130 -11.31 5.78 4.12
CA LYS A 130 -11.99 5.44 5.39
C LYS A 130 -11.14 5.83 6.60
N LEU A 131 -9.82 5.62 6.53
CA LEU A 131 -8.88 6.05 7.58
C LEU A 131 -8.91 7.57 7.77
N ASN A 132 -8.80 8.33 6.69
CA ASN A 132 -8.84 9.78 6.76
C ASN A 132 -10.19 10.29 7.28
N ALA A 133 -11.30 9.63 6.93
CA ALA A 133 -12.62 9.99 7.46
C ALA A 133 -12.76 9.66 8.97
N ALA A 134 -12.06 8.63 9.45
CA ALA A 134 -12.05 8.25 10.86
C ALA A 134 -11.10 9.09 11.72
N ASP A 135 -10.16 9.83 11.12
CA ASP A 135 -9.25 10.75 11.81
C ASP A 135 -10.01 11.96 12.36
N SER A 136 -10.61 11.76 13.53
CA SER A 136 -11.54 12.69 14.17
C SER A 136 -10.82 13.85 14.86
N ASP A 137 -9.51 13.73 15.11
CA ASP A 137 -8.69 14.78 15.74
C ASP A 137 -7.23 14.75 15.26
N PRO A 138 -6.82 15.66 14.36
CA PRO A 138 -5.44 15.80 13.89
C PRO A 138 -4.43 16.10 15.01
N LYS A 139 -4.89 16.49 16.21
CA LYS A 139 -4.04 16.84 17.36
C LYS A 139 -3.69 15.65 18.24
N THR A 140 -4.31 14.48 18.02
CA THR A 140 -3.88 13.27 18.72
C THR A 140 -2.45 12.90 18.28
N ARG A 141 -1.56 12.75 19.26
CA ARG A 141 -0.12 12.48 19.06
C ARG A 141 0.19 11.09 18.51
N ASP A 142 -0.83 10.26 18.26
CA ASP A 142 -0.60 8.93 17.73
C ASP A 142 -0.27 9.04 16.24
N SER A 143 0.88 8.49 15.85
CA SER A 143 1.28 8.48 14.44
C SER A 143 0.41 7.53 13.64
N THR A 144 -0.31 6.60 14.28
CA THR A 144 -1.19 5.64 13.59
C THR A 144 -2.66 6.03 13.72
N ILE A 145 -3.38 5.99 12.60
CA ILE A 145 -4.85 6.09 12.60
C ILE A 145 -5.40 4.67 12.69
N TRP A 146 -6.25 4.42 13.69
CA TRP A 146 -6.86 3.12 13.94
C TRP A 146 -8.35 3.13 13.59
N ILE A 147 -8.81 2.12 12.84
CA ILE A 147 -10.24 1.88 12.59
C ILE A 147 -10.65 0.62 13.34
N GLU A 148 -11.72 0.73 14.13
CA GLU A 148 -12.39 -0.42 14.74
C GLU A 148 -12.99 -1.32 13.67
N GLN A 149 -12.65 -2.60 13.71
CA GLN A 149 -13.11 -3.61 12.75
C GLN A 149 -14.12 -4.57 13.37
N HIS A 150 -13.89 -4.95 14.63
CA HIS A 150 -14.70 -5.92 15.35
C HIS A 150 -14.61 -5.67 16.85
N TRP A 151 -15.63 -6.07 17.58
CA TRP A 151 -15.58 -6.08 19.04
C TRP A 151 -16.38 -7.24 19.61
N GLU A 152 -15.92 -7.72 20.77
CA GLU A 152 -16.58 -8.76 21.54
C GLU A 152 -16.61 -8.35 23.01
N THR A 153 -17.68 -8.73 23.68
CA THR A 153 -17.89 -8.42 25.08
C THR A 153 -18.11 -9.71 25.84
N VAL A 154 -17.36 -9.90 26.91
CA VAL A 154 -17.45 -11.08 27.77
C VAL A 154 -17.55 -10.65 29.22
N ASP A 155 -18.48 -11.27 29.93
CA ASP A 155 -18.64 -11.11 31.36
C ASP A 155 -17.66 -12.04 32.11
N ASP A 156 -17.19 -11.62 33.28
CA ASP A 156 -16.18 -12.34 34.07
C ASP A 156 -16.63 -13.79 34.38
N SER A 157 -17.94 -14.01 34.52
CA SER A 157 -18.57 -15.31 34.68
C SER A 157 -18.47 -16.23 33.44
N GLY A 158 -18.37 -15.64 32.23
CA GLY A 158 -18.38 -16.31 30.94
C GLY A 158 -17.01 -16.81 30.46
N LEU A 159 -15.91 -16.21 30.94
CA LEU A 159 -14.53 -16.62 30.59
C LEU A 159 -14.22 -18.07 30.98
N SER A 160 -14.96 -18.62 31.94
CA SER A 160 -14.77 -19.99 32.45
C SER A 160 -15.33 -21.08 31.52
N ARG A 161 -16.15 -20.76 30.50
CA ARG A 161 -16.91 -21.77 29.72
C ARG A 161 -16.55 -21.88 28.24
N GLY A 162 -15.84 -20.92 27.68
CA GLY A 162 -15.37 -20.96 26.30
C GLY A 162 -14.41 -19.80 26.10
N GLY A 163 -13.12 -20.09 25.93
CA GLY A 163 -12.10 -19.05 25.76
C GLY A 163 -12.43 -18.13 24.59
N ILE A 164 -12.05 -16.87 24.71
CA ILE A 164 -12.15 -15.88 23.63
C ILE A 164 -10.94 -16.07 22.73
N ASP A 165 -11.16 -16.13 21.43
CA ASP A 165 -10.05 -16.10 20.48
C ASP A 165 -9.54 -14.67 20.36
N LEU A 166 -8.39 -14.40 20.95
CA LEU A 166 -7.69 -13.11 20.88
C LEU A 166 -6.72 -13.04 19.69
N ALA A 167 -6.83 -13.96 18.73
CA ALA A 167 -6.03 -13.92 17.52
C ALA A 167 -6.23 -12.60 16.76
N PRO A 168 -5.19 -12.10 16.08
CA PRO A 168 -5.33 -11.00 15.14
C PRO A 168 -6.36 -11.34 14.06
N LEU A 169 -7.01 -10.31 13.52
CA LEU A 169 -7.95 -10.49 12.41
C LEU A 169 -7.23 -11.10 11.21
N ASN A 170 -7.91 -12.03 10.53
CA ASN A 170 -7.47 -12.43 9.21
C ASN A 170 -7.71 -11.28 8.23
N LEU A 171 -6.65 -10.58 7.86
CA LEU A 171 -6.72 -9.44 6.93
C LEU A 171 -7.15 -9.86 5.53
N ALA A 172 -6.81 -11.07 5.09
CA ALA A 172 -7.25 -11.55 3.79
C ALA A 172 -8.77 -11.73 3.75
N ASP A 173 -9.36 -12.25 4.82
CA ASP A 173 -10.81 -12.50 4.87
C ASP A 173 -11.59 -11.20 5.03
N SER A 174 -11.07 -10.26 5.83
CA SER A 174 -11.76 -9.00 6.14
C SER A 174 -11.58 -7.93 5.06
N HIS A 175 -10.38 -7.82 4.47
CA HIS A 175 -10.03 -6.73 3.57
C HIS A 175 -9.57 -7.21 2.20
N GLY A 176 -8.99 -8.41 2.11
CA GLY A 176 -8.44 -8.99 0.88
C GLY A 176 -6.92 -9.17 0.95
N THR A 177 -6.36 -9.84 -0.06
CA THR A 177 -4.91 -10.16 -0.11
C THR A 177 -4.00 -8.94 -0.07
N TRP A 178 -4.48 -7.79 -0.55
CA TRP A 178 -3.73 -6.53 -0.50
C TRP A 178 -3.39 -6.11 0.93
N ALA A 179 -4.30 -6.33 1.89
CA ALA A 179 -4.08 -5.93 3.27
C ALA A 179 -2.98 -6.78 3.92
N LEU A 180 -2.88 -8.07 3.59
CA LEU A 180 -1.76 -8.92 4.01
C LEU A 180 -0.43 -8.43 3.44
N LYS A 181 -0.38 -8.08 2.14
CA LYS A 181 0.82 -7.55 1.50
C LYS A 181 1.28 -6.26 2.16
N LEU A 182 0.35 -5.35 2.46
CA LEU A 182 0.65 -4.09 3.12
C LEU A 182 1.02 -4.25 4.60
N ALA A 183 0.45 -5.22 5.30
CA ALA A 183 0.89 -5.57 6.65
C ALA A 183 2.32 -6.13 6.64
N ALA A 184 2.66 -7.00 5.67
CA ALA A 184 4.02 -7.51 5.48
C ALA A 184 5.02 -6.40 5.11
N ALA A 185 4.58 -5.38 4.37
CA ALA A 185 5.37 -4.18 4.08
C ALA A 185 5.44 -3.19 5.26
N GLY A 186 4.78 -3.47 6.40
CA GLY A 186 4.75 -2.58 7.56
C GLY A 186 4.00 -1.27 7.31
N ILE A 187 3.05 -1.26 6.38
CA ILE A 187 2.14 -0.13 6.10
C ILE A 187 0.87 -0.24 6.95
N LEU A 188 0.33 -1.47 7.07
CA LEU A 188 -0.79 -1.76 7.95
C LEU A 188 -0.34 -2.41 9.25
N ALA A 189 -1.01 -2.06 10.33
CA ALA A 189 -0.85 -2.66 11.65
C ALA A 189 -2.20 -3.20 12.15
N GLN A 190 -2.13 -4.20 13.02
CA GLN A 190 -3.28 -4.73 13.74
C GLN A 190 -3.07 -4.55 15.24
N GLN A 191 -4.15 -4.28 15.96
CA GLN A 191 -4.12 -4.17 17.42
C GLN A 191 -5.41 -4.71 18.02
N VAL A 192 -5.29 -5.40 19.15
CA VAL A 192 -6.44 -5.74 20.00
C VAL A 192 -6.35 -4.89 21.27
N ARG A 193 -7.42 -4.18 21.61
CA ARG A 193 -7.53 -3.40 22.84
C ARG A 193 -8.55 -4.03 23.76
N GLN A 194 -8.17 -4.17 25.02
CA GLN A 194 -9.07 -4.61 26.08
C GLN A 194 -9.51 -3.41 26.91
N THR A 195 -10.80 -3.33 27.21
CA THR A 195 -11.41 -2.31 28.07
C THR A 195 -12.30 -2.98 29.10
N HIS A 196 -12.28 -2.47 30.33
CA HIS A 196 -12.97 -3.06 31.47
C HIS A 196 -14.09 -2.10 31.90
N HIS A 197 -15.30 -2.64 32.02
CA HIS A 197 -16.48 -1.91 32.44
C HIS A 197 -17.05 -2.57 33.70
N PRO A 198 -16.72 -2.04 34.89
CA PRO A 198 -17.33 -2.53 36.12
C PRO A 198 -18.82 -2.18 36.12
N TYR A 199 -19.64 -3.10 36.61
CA TYR A 199 -21.06 -2.88 36.86
C TYR A 199 -21.42 -3.39 38.25
N HIS A 200 -22.47 -2.80 38.81
CA HIS A 200 -23.00 -3.18 40.12
C HIS A 200 -24.25 -4.05 39.98
N ALA A 201 -24.50 -4.85 41.01
CA ALA A 201 -25.75 -5.58 41.16
C ALA A 201 -26.94 -4.61 41.03
N ASP A 202 -27.90 -4.99 40.21
CA ASP A 202 -29.07 -4.19 39.86
C ASP A 202 -30.26 -5.13 39.69
N SER A 203 -31.08 -5.20 40.75
CA SER A 203 -32.25 -6.08 40.81
C SER A 203 -33.32 -5.72 39.77
N ASP A 204 -33.40 -4.47 39.32
CA ASP A 204 -34.33 -4.04 38.27
C ASP A 204 -33.87 -4.51 36.88
N ARG A 205 -32.57 -4.77 36.71
CA ARG A 205 -31.98 -5.31 35.48
C ARG A 205 -31.65 -6.81 35.57
N HIS A 206 -32.07 -7.47 36.67
CA HIS A 206 -31.78 -8.88 36.96
C HIS A 206 -30.27 -9.22 36.99
N ILE A 207 -29.47 -8.31 37.56
CA ILE A 207 -28.05 -8.52 37.81
C ILE A 207 -27.90 -8.80 39.31
N ASP A 208 -27.60 -10.05 39.66
CA ASP A 208 -27.63 -10.53 41.04
C ASP A 208 -26.36 -10.18 41.84
N GLU A 209 -25.23 -9.97 41.16
CA GLU A 209 -23.92 -9.70 41.78
C GLU A 209 -23.14 -8.63 41.01
N ASP A 210 -22.23 -7.94 41.69
CA ASP A 210 -21.26 -7.02 41.06
C ASP A 210 -20.35 -7.81 40.12
N GLY A 211 -19.95 -7.20 39.00
CA GLY A 211 -19.10 -7.86 38.03
C GLY A 211 -18.34 -6.91 37.13
N VAL A 212 -17.54 -7.48 36.23
CA VAL A 212 -16.79 -6.72 35.22
C VAL A 212 -17.11 -7.29 33.85
N THR A 213 -17.61 -6.41 32.99
CA THR A 213 -17.72 -6.70 31.57
C THR A 213 -16.41 -6.30 30.88
N ILE A 214 -15.76 -7.25 30.23
CA ILE A 214 -14.55 -7.02 29.45
C ILE A 214 -14.92 -6.88 27.97
N LYS A 215 -14.62 -5.75 27.36
CA LYS A 215 -14.76 -5.52 25.91
C LYS A 215 -13.39 -5.61 25.24
N TYR A 216 -13.27 -6.53 24.29
CA TYR A 216 -12.14 -6.63 23.36
C TYR A 216 -12.53 -5.95 22.05
N THR A 217 -11.66 -5.11 21.51
CA THR A 217 -11.86 -4.43 20.23
C THR A 217 -10.65 -4.64 19.34
N TRP A 218 -10.88 -5.11 18.12
CA TRP A 218 -9.87 -5.29 17.10
C TRP A 218 -9.81 -4.08 16.19
N TYR A 219 -8.61 -3.59 15.96
CA TYR A 219 -8.32 -2.44 15.13
C TYR A 219 -7.38 -2.82 14.00
N VAL A 220 -7.57 -2.15 12.87
CA VAL A 220 -6.59 -2.08 11.79
C VAL A 220 -6.23 -0.62 11.61
N GLY A 221 -4.93 -0.33 11.53
CA GLY A 221 -4.45 1.02 11.39
C GLY A 221 -3.31 1.16 10.39
N ALA A 222 -3.05 2.39 9.99
CA ALA A 222 -1.90 2.76 9.17
C ALA A 222 -1.28 4.04 9.71
N ASP A 223 0.03 4.20 9.55
CA ASP A 223 0.71 5.43 9.94
C ASP A 223 0.18 6.61 9.11
N ARG A 224 -0.03 7.76 9.75
CA ARG A 224 -0.46 9.04 9.17
C ARG A 224 0.48 9.50 8.07
N ALA A 225 1.76 9.11 8.12
CA ALA A 225 2.69 9.33 7.02
C ALA A 225 2.11 8.80 5.71
N PHE A 226 1.42 7.64 5.72
CA PHE A 226 0.78 7.04 4.55
C PHE A 226 -0.48 7.79 4.07
N ALA A 227 -1.13 8.57 4.94
CA ALA A 227 -2.29 9.39 4.56
C ALA A 227 -1.92 10.50 3.56
N GLY A 228 -0.73 11.10 3.70
CA GLY A 228 -0.22 12.09 2.73
C GLY A 228 0.08 11.52 1.35
N PHE A 229 0.09 10.19 1.21
CA PHE A 229 0.27 9.52 -0.08
C PHE A 229 -1.05 9.18 -0.77
N LEU A 230 -2.20 9.44 -0.14
CA LEU A 230 -3.48 9.46 -0.85
C LEU A 230 -3.44 10.40 -2.03
N ASP A 231 -2.88 11.61 -1.87
CA ASP A 231 -2.77 12.57 -2.96
C ASP A 231 -1.95 12.00 -4.12
N LEU A 232 -0.87 11.28 -3.82
CA LEU A 232 -0.01 10.66 -4.82
C LEU A 232 -0.71 9.47 -5.51
N LEU A 233 -1.46 8.67 -4.77
CA LEU A 233 -2.25 7.57 -5.31
C LEU A 233 -3.42 8.09 -6.14
N ASP A 234 -4.12 9.13 -5.70
CA ASP A 234 -5.21 9.76 -6.43
C ASP A 234 -4.71 10.37 -7.75
N VAL A 235 -3.56 11.04 -7.73
CA VAL A 235 -2.92 11.54 -8.95
C VAL A 235 -2.49 10.39 -9.86
N ALA A 236 -1.92 9.31 -9.30
CA ALA A 236 -1.51 8.14 -10.08
C ALA A 236 -2.70 7.36 -10.67
N SER A 237 -3.83 7.30 -9.96
CA SER A 237 -5.03 6.56 -10.34
C SER A 237 -5.96 7.32 -11.30
N ARG A 238 -5.80 8.63 -11.46
CA ARG A 238 -6.45 9.38 -12.54
C ARG A 238 -5.90 8.89 -13.88
N THR A 239 -6.71 8.15 -14.63
CA THR A 239 -6.42 7.83 -16.02
C THR A 239 -6.23 9.11 -16.80
N ASP A 240 -5.13 9.22 -17.56
CA ASP A 240 -5.02 10.23 -18.61
C ASP A 240 -6.19 9.97 -19.59
N GLU A 241 -7.22 10.82 -19.54
CA GLU A 241 -8.21 10.96 -20.61
C GLU A 241 -7.55 11.62 -21.83
#